data_AF-A0A9J5YXX4-F1
#
_entry.id   AF-A0A9J5YXX4-F1
#
_cell.length_a   1.000
_cell.length_b   1.000
_cell.length_c   1.000
_cell.angle_alpha   90.00
_cell.angle_beta   90.00
_cell.angle_gamma   90.00
#
_symmetry.space_group_name_H-M   'P 1'
#
loop_
_entity.id
_entity.type
_entity.pdbx_description
1 polymer ?
#
loop_
_entity_poly.entity_id
_entity_poly.type
_entity_poly.pdbx_seq_one_letter_code
_entity_poly.pdbx_strand_id
1 'polypeptide(L)'
;MQHIHDLQLQVRVKTHNLNRLEAQRNELNSKVRMLKEELQLLQEPGSYVGEVVKVMGKSKVLVKVHPEGKYVVDIGKNIDITKITPSTRVAPSNDSYVLHLILPSKVDPLVNLMKVEKVPDSTYDMIGGLDQQIKEIKEVIELPIKHPELFESLGIAQPKGVLLYGPPGTGKTLLARAVAHHTDCTFIRVSGSELVQKYIGEGSRMVRELFVMARERVHDQTHGRA
;
A
#
# COMPACT_ATOMS: atom_id res chain seq x y z
N MET A 1 -37.32 -65.03 23.39
CA MET A 1 -35.91 -65.00 22.92
C MET A 1 -35.69 -63.99 21.80
N GLN A 2 -36.48 -64.00 20.72
CA GLN A 2 -36.30 -63.11 19.56
C GLN A 2 -36.54 -61.62 19.87
N HIS A 3 -37.52 -61.30 20.72
CA HIS A 3 -37.82 -59.92 21.11
C HIS A 3 -36.73 -59.27 22.00
N ILE A 4 -36.09 -60.07 22.85
CA ILE A 4 -34.96 -59.60 23.69
C ILE A 4 -33.75 -59.26 22.82
N HIS A 5 -33.50 -60.06 21.77
CA HIS A 5 -32.42 -59.81 20.82
C HIS A 5 -32.65 -58.53 20.00
N ASP A 6 -33.88 -58.28 19.56
CA ASP A 6 -34.26 -57.06 18.84
C ASP A 6 -34.13 -55.80 19.72
N LEU A 7 -34.57 -55.87 20.98
CA LEU A 7 -34.37 -54.80 21.97
C LEU A 7 -32.88 -54.51 22.24
N GLN A 8 -32.03 -55.54 22.32
CA GLN A 8 -30.58 -55.36 22.46
C GLN A 8 -29.95 -54.70 21.23
N LEU A 9 -30.43 -55.04 20.03
CA LEU A 9 -29.98 -54.43 18.78
C LEU A 9 -30.40 -52.95 18.71
N GLN A 10 -31.63 -52.63 19.12
CA GLN A 10 -32.11 -51.25 19.22
C GLN A 10 -31.31 -50.43 20.23
N VAL A 11 -30.97 -50.99 21.40
CA VAL A 11 -30.12 -50.31 22.38
C VAL A 11 -28.73 -50.04 21.82
N ARG A 12 -28.14 -50.99 21.08
CA ARG A 12 -26.83 -50.83 20.42
C ARG A 12 -26.84 -49.74 19.34
N VAL A 13 -27.89 -49.69 18.52
CA VAL A 13 -28.04 -48.65 17.48
C VAL A 13 -28.22 -47.28 18.13
N LYS A 14 -29.06 -47.18 19.18
CA LYS A 14 -29.26 -45.92 19.91
C LYS A 14 -27.99 -45.44 20.60
N THR A 15 -27.21 -46.32 21.23
CA THR A 15 -25.93 -45.96 21.84
C THR A 15 -24.89 -45.51 20.81
N HIS A 16 -24.82 -46.17 19.65
CA HIS A 16 -23.95 -45.71 18.56
C HIS A 16 -24.35 -44.33 18.02
N ASN A 17 -25.66 -44.10 17.83
CA ASN A 17 -26.18 -42.80 17.43
C ASN A 17 -25.91 -41.71 18.48
N LEU A 18 -26.04 -42.05 19.77
CA LEU A 18 -25.74 -41.15 20.89
C LEU A 18 -24.27 -40.74 20.88
N ASN A 19 -23.34 -41.70 20.74
CA ASN A 19 -21.90 -41.41 20.66
C ASN A 19 -21.56 -40.55 19.43
N ARG A 20 -22.20 -40.78 18.28
CA ARG A 20 -22.03 -39.95 17.07
C ARG A 20 -22.50 -38.51 17.31
N LEU A 21 -23.67 -38.35 17.93
CA LEU A 21 -24.25 -37.04 18.26
C LEU A 21 -23.38 -36.30 19.29
N GLU A 22 -22.82 -37.00 20.28
CA GLU A 22 -21.89 -36.40 21.25
C GLU A 22 -20.58 -35.93 20.61
N ALA A 23 -20.03 -36.71 19.68
CA ALA A 23 -18.85 -36.30 18.92
C ALA A 23 -19.13 -35.03 18.09
N GLN A 24 -20.27 -34.98 17.39
CA GLN A 24 -20.71 -33.79 16.64
C GLN A 24 -20.93 -32.58 17.55
N ARG A 25 -21.54 -32.78 18.73
CA ARG A 25 -21.75 -31.72 19.72
C ARG A 25 -20.43 -31.16 20.24
N ASN A 26 -19.45 -32.03 20.49
CA ASN A 26 -18.13 -31.60 20.97
C ASN A 26 -17.36 -30.85 19.88
N GLU A 27 -17.44 -31.28 18.63
CA GLU A 27 -16.87 -30.56 17.49
C GLU A 27 -17.54 -29.20 17.27
N LEU A 28 -18.86 -29.14 17.38
CA LEU A 28 -19.58 -27.87 17.24
C LEU A 28 -19.26 -26.92 18.39
N ASN A 29 -19.13 -27.43 19.62
CA ASN A 29 -18.72 -26.63 20.77
C ASN A 29 -17.29 -26.08 20.63
N SER A 30 -16.35 -26.85 20.07
CA SER A 30 -15.00 -26.33 19.81
C SER A 30 -15.02 -25.23 18.75
N LYS A 31 -15.80 -25.40 17.67
CA LYS A 31 -16.01 -24.35 16.66
C LYS A 31 -16.63 -23.09 17.25
N VAL A 32 -17.68 -23.23 18.06
CA VAL A 32 -18.33 -22.10 18.74
C VAL A 32 -17.34 -21.38 19.67
N ARG A 33 -16.47 -22.11 20.35
CA ARG A 33 -15.42 -21.50 21.17
C ARG A 33 -14.43 -20.70 20.33
N MET A 34 -13.93 -21.26 19.23
CA MET A 34 -13.01 -20.54 18.32
C MET A 34 -13.66 -19.30 17.71
N LEU A 35 -14.90 -19.41 17.23
CA LEU A 35 -15.67 -18.29 16.67
C LEU A 35 -15.93 -17.20 17.71
N LYS A 36 -16.16 -17.57 18.98
CA LYS A 36 -16.30 -16.58 20.07
C LYS A 36 -14.98 -15.86 20.36
N GLU A 37 -13.86 -16.57 20.33
CA GLU A 37 -12.53 -15.98 20.50
C GLU A 37 -12.21 -15.00 19.34
N GLU A 38 -12.51 -15.37 18.09
CA GLU A 38 -12.38 -14.46 16.94
C GLU A 38 -13.32 -13.25 17.02
N LEU A 39 -14.58 -13.47 17.40
CA LEU A 39 -15.54 -12.37 17.56
C LEU A 39 -15.08 -11.40 18.65
N GLN A 40 -14.47 -11.90 19.73
CA GLN A 40 -13.94 -11.07 20.79
C GLN A 40 -12.78 -10.19 20.30
N LEU A 41 -11.88 -10.73 19.47
CA LEU A 41 -10.82 -9.96 18.81
C LEU A 41 -11.39 -8.88 17.88
N LEU A 42 -12.48 -9.17 17.16
CA LEU A 42 -13.16 -8.19 16.30
C LEU A 42 -13.92 -7.10 17.08
N GLN A 43 -14.35 -7.42 18.31
CA GLN A 43 -15.02 -6.48 19.20
C GLN A 43 -14.05 -5.59 19.98
N GLU A 44 -12.75 -5.80 19.87
CA GLU A 44 -11.77 -4.91 20.46
C GLU A 44 -11.94 -3.49 19.90
N PRO A 45 -11.89 -2.46 20.77
CA PRO A 45 -12.04 -1.08 20.32
C PRO A 45 -10.94 -0.73 19.31
N GLY A 46 -11.34 -0.01 18.26
CA GLY A 46 -10.42 0.36 17.18
C GLY A 46 -9.17 1.06 17.71
N SER A 47 -8.01 0.67 17.18
CA SER A 47 -6.72 1.26 17.54
C SER A 47 -6.68 2.75 17.24
N TYR A 48 -6.05 3.53 18.13
CA TYR A 48 -5.76 4.92 17.84
C TYR A 48 -4.76 5.06 16.70
N VAL A 49 -4.76 6.23 16.05
CA VAL A 49 -3.75 6.57 15.05
C VAL A 49 -2.77 7.57 15.64
N GLY A 50 -1.50 7.19 15.67
CA GLY A 50 -0.41 8.03 16.17
C GLY A 50 0.73 8.18 15.16
N GLU A 51 1.61 9.13 15.44
CA GLU A 51 2.86 9.34 14.72
C GLU A 51 4.05 9.07 15.62
N VAL A 52 5.04 8.34 15.11
CA VAL A 52 6.27 8.08 15.84
C VAL A 52 7.07 9.38 15.96
N VAL A 53 7.36 9.81 17.19
CA VAL A 53 8.24 10.96 17.44
C VAL A 53 9.70 10.50 17.46
N LYS A 54 9.96 9.40 18.19
CA LYS A 54 11.32 8.90 18.38
C LYS A 54 11.31 7.43 18.79
N VAL A 55 12.21 6.64 18.22
CA VAL A 55 12.47 5.26 18.67
C VAL A 55 13.36 5.31 19.91
N MET A 56 12.96 4.66 21.00
CA MET A 56 13.64 4.65 22.30
C MET A 56 14.21 3.25 22.58
N GLY A 57 15.38 2.97 21.99
CA GLY A 57 16.07 1.69 22.18
C GLY A 57 15.50 0.58 21.29
N LYS A 58 15.46 -0.66 21.82
CA LYS A 58 15.08 -1.86 21.06
C LYS A 58 13.61 -2.26 21.18
N SER A 59 12.91 -1.83 22.23
CA SER A 59 11.55 -2.32 22.51
C SER A 59 10.50 -1.23 22.70
N LYS A 60 10.91 0.04 22.79
CA LYS A 60 10.03 1.16 23.10
C LYS A 60 10.07 2.23 22.03
N VAL A 61 8.92 2.84 21.77
CA VAL A 61 8.77 3.94 20.82
C VAL A 61 7.93 5.03 21.46
N LEU A 62 8.35 6.29 21.28
CA LEU A 62 7.55 7.44 21.65
C LEU A 62 6.60 7.77 20.49
N VAL A 63 5.30 7.65 20.73
CA VAL A 63 4.24 7.92 19.75
C VAL A 63 3.42 9.11 20.22
N LYS A 64 3.09 10.01 19.30
CA LYS A 64 2.16 11.11 19.52
C LYS A 64 0.81 10.72 18.95
N VAL A 65 -0.19 10.59 19.82
CA VAL A 65 -1.59 10.33 19.45
C VAL A 65 -2.37 11.62 19.64
N HIS A 66 -3.10 12.06 18.62
CA HIS A 66 -3.98 13.24 18.72
C HIS A 66 -5.40 12.75 19.01
N PRO A 67 -6.12 13.28 20.03
CA PRO A 67 -5.80 14.44 20.87
C PRO A 67 -5.04 14.14 22.19
N GLU A 68 -4.84 12.87 22.54
CA GLU A 68 -4.48 12.43 23.90
C GLU A 68 -3.05 12.78 24.36
N GLY A 69 -2.09 13.02 23.44
CA GLY A 69 -0.74 13.49 23.77
C GLY A 69 0.39 12.58 23.30
N LYS A 70 1.43 12.42 24.12
CA LYS A 70 2.61 11.59 23.80
C LYS A 70 2.68 10.40 24.75
N TYR A 71 2.83 9.20 24.18
CA TYR A 71 2.85 7.94 24.91
C TYR A 71 4.09 7.14 24.53
N VAL A 72 4.66 6.44 25.52
CA VAL A 72 5.69 5.44 25.26
C VAL A 72 4.99 4.10 25.11
N VAL A 73 5.07 3.53 23.91
CA VAL A 73 4.44 2.26 23.55
C VAL A 73 5.50 1.18 23.38
N ASP A 74 5.14 -0.05 23.75
CA ASP A 74 5.98 -1.22 23.51
C ASP A 74 5.75 -1.75 22.09
N ILE A 75 6.81 -2.22 21.43
CA ILE A 75 6.75 -2.75 20.08
C ILE A 75 6.20 -4.18 20.13
N GLY A 76 5.11 -4.45 19.39
CA GLY A 76 4.56 -5.80 19.24
C GLY A 76 5.54 -6.76 18.56
N LYS A 77 5.46 -8.05 18.88
CA LYS A 77 6.39 -9.09 18.39
C LYS A 77 6.43 -9.24 16.86
N ASN A 78 5.40 -8.76 16.16
CA ASN A 78 5.25 -8.90 14.71
C ASN A 78 5.80 -7.70 13.91
N ILE A 79 6.49 -6.75 14.54
CA ILE A 79 6.87 -5.49 13.89
C ILE A 79 8.38 -5.29 13.90
N ASP A 80 8.93 -5.11 12.70
CA ASP A 80 10.35 -4.86 12.52
C ASP A 80 10.72 -3.42 12.91
N ILE A 81 11.68 -3.28 13.82
CA ILE A 81 12.19 -1.98 14.29
C ILE A 81 12.82 -1.17 13.14
N THR A 82 13.38 -1.84 12.14
CA THR A 82 14.05 -1.20 11.00
C THR A 82 13.10 -0.38 10.12
N LYS A 83 11.81 -0.75 10.07
CA LYS A 83 10.78 -0.04 9.29
C LYS A 83 10.26 1.20 10.02
N ILE A 84 10.55 1.32 11.32
CA ILE A 84 10.07 2.41 12.15
C ILE A 84 11.04 3.58 12.05
N THR A 85 10.69 4.54 11.20
CA THR A 85 11.38 5.84 11.15
C THR A 85 10.58 6.90 11.92
N PRO A 86 11.22 7.95 12.46
CA PRO A 86 10.48 9.11 12.98
C PRO A 86 9.51 9.64 11.92
N SER A 87 8.32 10.04 12.37
CA SER A 87 7.18 10.45 11.55
C SER A 87 6.43 9.32 10.82
N THR A 88 6.75 8.06 11.08
CA THR A 88 5.94 6.92 10.60
C THR A 88 4.59 6.89 11.33
N ARG A 89 3.52 6.59 10.61
CA ARG A 89 2.18 6.41 11.20
C ARG A 89 2.05 5.01 11.77
N VAL A 90 1.53 4.92 12.98
CA VAL A 90 1.41 3.66 13.72
C VAL A 90 0.07 3.61 14.43
N ALA A 91 -0.43 2.40 14.62
CA ALA A 91 -1.68 2.13 15.32
C ALA A 91 -1.38 1.46 16.67
N PRO A 92 -1.26 2.21 17.77
CA PRO A 92 -1.23 1.63 19.11
C PRO A 92 -2.62 1.13 19.53
N SER A 93 -2.65 -0.01 20.23
CA SER A 93 -3.86 -0.52 20.86
C SER A 93 -4.28 0.36 22.04
N ASN A 94 -5.59 0.53 22.23
CA ASN A 94 -6.15 1.41 23.25
C ASN A 94 -5.92 0.89 24.67
N ASP A 95 -5.88 -0.43 24.84
CA ASP A 95 -5.86 -1.05 26.18
C ASP A 95 -4.43 -1.36 26.65
N SER A 96 -3.56 -1.79 25.74
CA SER A 96 -2.24 -2.32 26.09
C SER A 96 -1.07 -1.38 25.81
N TYR A 97 -1.28 -0.21 25.20
CA TYR A 97 -0.20 0.65 24.70
C TYR A 97 0.86 -0.13 23.90
N VAL A 98 0.44 -1.20 23.22
CA VAL A 98 1.28 -2.01 22.34
C VAL A 98 1.04 -1.56 20.91
N LEU A 99 2.13 -1.43 20.14
CA LEU A 99 2.06 -1.13 18.72
C LEU A 99 1.50 -2.34 17.97
N HIS A 100 0.29 -2.22 17.42
CA HIS A 100 -0.40 -3.30 16.75
C HIS A 100 0.00 -3.38 15.27
N LEU A 101 0.02 -2.23 14.58
CA LEU A 101 0.25 -2.13 13.14
C LEU A 101 1.01 -0.85 12.78
N ILE A 102 1.84 -0.93 11.74
CA ILE A 102 2.36 0.24 11.02
C ILE A 102 1.32 0.60 9.95
N LEU A 103 0.91 1.86 9.91
CA LEU A 103 -0.05 2.35 8.94
C LEU A 103 0.69 2.92 7.72
N PRO A 104 0.10 2.81 6.51
CA PRO A 104 0.66 3.45 5.34
C PRO A 104 0.76 4.97 5.53
N SER A 105 1.70 5.56 4.80
CA SER A 105 1.92 7.01 4.73
C SER A 105 0.60 7.70 4.36
N LYS A 106 0.29 8.83 5.03
CA LYS A 106 -0.87 9.63 4.66
C LYS A 106 -0.53 10.35 3.36
N VAL A 107 -1.07 9.87 2.27
CA VAL A 107 -1.13 10.62 1.02
C VAL A 107 -2.42 11.41 1.03
N ASP A 108 -2.35 12.73 0.88
CA ASP A 108 -3.55 13.56 0.84
C ASP A 108 -4.45 13.13 -0.35
N PRO A 109 -5.79 13.08 -0.18
CA PRO A 109 -6.70 12.65 -1.24
C PRO A 109 -6.53 13.43 -2.53
N LEU A 110 -6.23 14.73 -2.44
CA LEU A 110 -5.93 15.59 -3.59
C LEU A 110 -4.75 15.07 -4.42
N VAL A 111 -3.73 14.52 -3.77
CA VAL A 111 -2.57 13.92 -4.46
C VAL A 111 -2.98 12.63 -5.16
N ASN A 112 -3.86 11.83 -4.55
CA ASN A 112 -4.44 10.66 -5.21
C ASN A 112 -5.29 11.03 -6.43
N LEU A 113 -5.94 12.20 -6.47
CA LEU A 113 -6.67 12.67 -7.66
C LEU A 113 -5.74 13.15 -8.79
N MET A 114 -4.54 13.64 -8.47
CA MET A 114 -3.53 14.03 -9.49
C MET A 114 -2.94 12.81 -10.23
N LYS A 115 -3.15 11.61 -9.69
CA LYS A 115 -2.80 10.36 -10.35
C LYS A 115 -3.77 10.10 -11.50
N VAL A 116 -3.24 9.91 -12.70
CA VAL A 116 -4.02 9.42 -13.83
C VAL A 116 -3.91 7.89 -13.83
N GLU A 117 -5.00 7.19 -13.49
CA GLU A 117 -4.96 5.72 -13.36
C GLU A 117 -4.78 4.96 -14.67
N LYS A 118 -5.17 5.58 -15.80
CA LYS A 118 -4.93 5.03 -17.13
C LYS A 118 -4.45 6.14 -18.04
N VAL A 119 -3.20 6.01 -18.50
CA VAL A 119 -2.73 6.79 -19.64
C VAL A 119 -3.69 6.45 -20.79
N PRO A 120 -4.31 7.44 -21.44
CA PRO A 120 -5.11 7.14 -22.61
C PRO A 120 -4.20 6.58 -23.72
N ASP A 121 -4.80 5.82 -24.61
CA ASP A 121 -4.15 5.12 -25.72
C ASP A 121 -3.64 6.10 -26.78
N SER A 122 -2.67 6.93 -26.41
CA SER A 122 -1.92 7.80 -27.33
C SER A 122 -0.64 7.08 -27.72
N THR A 123 -0.50 6.76 -29.01
CA THR A 123 0.73 6.19 -29.57
C THR A 123 1.55 7.27 -30.27
N TYR A 124 2.84 7.01 -30.51
CA TYR A 124 3.71 7.91 -31.26
C TYR A 124 3.20 8.15 -32.69
N ASP A 125 2.50 7.18 -33.27
CA ASP A 125 1.93 7.28 -34.63
C ASP A 125 0.86 8.37 -34.75
N MET A 126 0.25 8.77 -33.63
CA MET A 126 -0.73 9.87 -33.59
C MET A 126 -0.06 11.25 -33.61
N ILE A 127 1.28 11.32 -33.59
CA ILE A 127 2.05 12.56 -33.49
C ILE A 127 2.74 12.84 -34.83
N GLY A 128 2.19 13.77 -35.61
CA GLY A 128 2.77 14.16 -36.90
C GLY A 128 3.90 15.18 -36.78
N GLY A 129 4.98 14.98 -37.55
CA GLY A 129 5.99 16.01 -37.85
C GLY A 129 6.98 16.34 -36.73
N LEU A 130 7.04 15.53 -35.67
CA LEU A 130 7.92 15.74 -34.50
C LEU A 130 8.94 14.59 -34.33
N ASP A 131 9.35 13.95 -35.43
CA ASP A 131 10.16 12.72 -35.40
C ASP A 131 11.49 12.89 -34.66
N GLN A 132 12.15 14.04 -34.83
CA GLN A 132 13.40 14.35 -34.14
C GLN A 132 13.19 14.47 -32.62
N GLN A 133 12.15 15.19 -32.19
CA GLN A 133 11.85 15.38 -30.77
C GLN A 133 11.39 14.07 -30.12
N ILE A 134 10.62 13.24 -30.85
CA ILE A 134 10.24 11.90 -30.41
C ILE A 134 11.49 11.05 -30.19
N LYS A 135 12.45 11.08 -31.12
CA LYS A 135 13.71 10.32 -30.99
C LYS A 135 14.53 10.75 -29.77
N GLU A 136 14.70 12.06 -29.57
CA GLU A 136 15.44 12.60 -28.42
C GLU A 136 14.79 12.20 -27.09
N ILE A 137 13.47 12.30 -26.97
CA ILE A 137 12.77 11.90 -25.75
C ILE A 137 12.84 10.39 -25.52
N LYS A 138 12.76 9.58 -26.57
CA LYS A 138 12.92 8.13 -26.47
C LYS A 138 14.30 7.75 -25.93
N GLU A 139 15.36 8.38 -26.43
CA GLU A 139 16.72 8.15 -25.94
C GLU A 139 16.91 8.62 -24.49
N VAL A 140 16.27 9.72 -24.11
CA VAL A 140 16.41 10.27 -22.74
C VAL A 140 15.56 9.52 -21.71
N ILE A 141 14.37 9.04 -22.07
CA ILE A 141 13.41 8.43 -21.13
C ILE A 141 13.35 6.91 -21.27
N GLU A 142 13.25 6.35 -22.48
CA GLU A 142 13.11 4.90 -22.64
C GLU A 142 14.44 4.16 -22.43
N LEU A 143 15.56 4.73 -22.88
CA LEU A 143 16.86 4.07 -22.78
C LEU A 143 17.29 3.81 -21.32
N PRO A 144 17.20 4.77 -20.37
CA PRO A 144 17.57 4.50 -18.98
C PRO A 144 16.63 3.50 -18.28
N ILE A 145 15.36 3.45 -18.70
CA ILE A 145 14.36 2.55 -18.10
C ILE A 145 14.55 1.11 -18.61
N LYS A 146 14.87 0.93 -19.89
CA LYS A 146 15.04 -0.40 -20.51
C LYS A 146 16.44 -0.99 -20.30
N HIS A 147 17.47 -0.14 -20.31
CA HIS A 147 18.88 -0.56 -20.29
C HIS A 147 19.71 0.24 -19.28
N PRO A 148 19.43 0.13 -17.97
CA PRO A 148 20.21 0.81 -16.93
C PRO A 148 21.69 0.38 -16.94
N GLU A 149 22.00 -0.85 -17.34
CA GLU A 149 23.35 -1.43 -17.38
C GLU A 149 24.31 -0.66 -18.29
N LEU A 150 23.79 -0.03 -19.36
CA LEU A 150 24.60 0.77 -20.28
C LEU A 150 25.14 2.03 -19.59
N PHE A 151 24.32 2.66 -18.73
CA PHE A 151 24.70 3.86 -18.00
C PHE A 151 25.70 3.54 -16.88
N GLU A 152 25.53 2.40 -16.20
CA GLU A 152 26.47 1.92 -15.19
C GLU A 152 27.83 1.56 -15.79
N SER A 153 27.85 0.85 -16.93
CA SER A 153 29.08 0.44 -17.61
C SER A 153 29.88 1.62 -18.15
N LEU A 154 29.20 2.66 -18.63
CA LEU A 154 29.81 3.90 -19.13
C LEU A 154 30.19 4.87 -18.00
N GLY A 155 29.73 4.64 -16.77
CA GLY A 155 29.97 5.54 -15.63
C GLY A 155 29.32 6.92 -15.79
N ILE A 156 28.31 7.05 -16.65
CA ILE A 156 27.61 8.31 -16.91
C ILE A 156 26.32 8.41 -16.09
N ALA A 157 26.00 9.61 -15.62
CA ALA A 157 24.77 9.84 -14.88
C ALA A 157 23.55 9.79 -15.80
N GLN A 158 22.48 9.12 -15.36
CA GLN A 158 21.21 9.11 -16.07
C GLN A 158 20.59 10.53 -16.10
N PRO A 159 19.98 10.93 -17.22
CA PRO A 159 19.27 12.20 -17.31
C PRO A 159 18.08 12.24 -16.35
N LYS A 160 17.93 13.33 -15.60
CA LYS A 160 16.95 13.45 -14.51
C LYS A 160 15.55 13.89 -14.96
N GLY A 161 15.43 14.45 -16.16
CA GLY A 161 14.16 14.96 -16.68
C GLY A 161 14.33 15.72 -17.98
N VAL A 162 13.21 15.99 -18.64
CA VAL A 162 13.13 16.71 -19.91
C VAL A 162 12.25 17.94 -19.74
N LEU A 163 12.63 19.04 -20.37
CA LEU A 163 11.83 20.26 -20.44
C LEU A 163 11.31 20.46 -21.86
N LEU A 164 9.98 20.43 -22.04
CA LEU A 164 9.34 20.72 -23.32
C LEU A 164 8.82 22.16 -23.33
N TYR A 165 9.33 22.98 -24.24
CA TYR A 165 8.93 24.38 -24.39
C TYR A 165 8.48 24.70 -25.82
N GLY A 166 7.83 25.84 -26.01
CA GLY A 166 7.38 26.36 -27.31
C GLY A 166 5.89 26.75 -27.34
N PRO A 167 5.35 27.10 -28.51
CA PRO A 167 3.98 27.60 -28.65
C PRO A 167 2.92 26.61 -28.16
N PRO A 168 1.77 27.09 -27.64
CA PRO A 168 0.65 26.22 -27.31
C PRO A 168 0.13 25.51 -28.58
N GLY A 169 -0.41 24.30 -28.44
CA GLY A 169 -0.95 23.52 -29.56
C GLY A 169 0.06 22.64 -30.31
N THR A 170 1.35 22.69 -29.97
CA THR A 170 2.41 21.85 -30.58
C THR A 170 2.52 20.43 -30.01
N GLY A 171 1.48 19.93 -29.34
CA GLY A 171 1.42 18.53 -28.90
C GLY A 171 2.30 18.13 -27.70
N LYS A 172 2.90 19.08 -26.94
CA LYS A 172 3.80 18.76 -25.80
C LYS A 172 3.18 17.80 -24.77
N THR A 173 1.93 18.06 -24.37
CA THR A 173 1.21 17.21 -23.41
C THR A 173 0.83 15.86 -24.03
N LEU A 174 0.58 15.82 -25.34
CA LEU A 174 0.26 14.59 -26.06
C LEU A 174 1.51 13.70 -26.17
N LEU A 175 2.66 14.28 -26.48
CA LEU A 175 3.96 13.60 -26.50
C LEU A 175 4.30 12.98 -25.13
N ALA A 176 4.11 13.72 -24.03
CA ALA A 176 4.33 13.19 -22.69
C ALA A 176 3.43 12.00 -22.35
N ARG A 177 2.17 11.99 -22.82
CA ARG A 177 1.24 10.88 -22.64
C ARG A 177 1.63 9.68 -23.51
N ALA A 178 2.04 9.91 -24.74
CA ALA A 178 2.47 8.85 -25.64
C ALA A 178 3.70 8.11 -25.10
N VAL A 179 4.67 8.83 -24.53
CA VAL A 179 5.84 8.24 -23.88
C VAL A 179 5.42 7.37 -22.70
N ALA A 180 4.55 7.89 -21.82
CA ALA A 180 4.09 7.15 -20.65
C ALA A 180 3.30 5.87 -21.01
N HIS A 181 2.52 5.90 -22.09
CA HIS A 181 1.83 4.73 -22.62
C HIS A 181 2.83 3.70 -23.17
N HIS A 182 3.88 4.13 -23.87
CA HIS A 182 4.85 3.23 -24.47
C HIS A 182 5.83 2.58 -23.47
N THR A 183 6.05 3.21 -22.32
CA THR A 183 6.93 2.69 -21.27
C THR A 183 6.19 1.94 -20.16
N ASP A 184 4.87 1.79 -20.25
CA ASP A 184 4.00 1.22 -19.20
C ASP A 184 4.24 1.85 -17.81
N CYS A 185 4.63 3.13 -17.79
CA CYS A 185 4.96 3.83 -16.55
C CYS A 185 3.73 4.51 -15.96
N THR A 186 3.73 4.68 -14.64
CA THR A 186 2.68 5.44 -13.96
C THR A 186 2.77 6.93 -14.37
N PHE A 187 1.72 7.47 -14.99
CA PHE A 187 1.64 8.87 -15.38
C PHE A 187 0.99 9.72 -14.29
N ILE A 188 1.75 10.69 -13.76
CA ILE A 188 1.26 11.64 -12.75
C ILE A 188 1.13 13.01 -13.42
N ARG A 189 -0.09 13.55 -13.49
CA ARG A 189 -0.36 14.85 -14.08
C ARG A 189 -0.53 15.87 -12.97
N VAL A 190 0.36 16.86 -12.93
CA VAL A 190 0.30 17.96 -11.95
C VAL A 190 0.16 19.27 -12.70
N SER A 191 -0.84 20.07 -12.35
CA SER A 191 -0.90 21.45 -12.80
C SER A 191 -0.17 22.35 -11.82
N GLY A 192 0.64 23.30 -12.30
CA GLY A 192 1.32 24.26 -11.43
C GLY A 192 0.34 25.08 -10.57
N SER A 193 -0.86 25.35 -11.10
CA SER A 193 -1.92 26.04 -10.37
C SER A 193 -2.51 25.22 -9.22
N GLU A 194 -2.45 23.88 -9.29
CA GLU A 194 -2.93 22.99 -8.21
C GLU A 194 -1.97 23.01 -6.99
N LEU A 195 -0.71 23.39 -7.19
CA LEU A 195 0.30 23.50 -6.13
C LEU A 195 0.21 24.82 -5.35
N VAL A 196 -0.53 25.80 -5.86
CA VAL A 196 -0.70 27.11 -5.20
C VAL A 196 -1.87 27.02 -4.22
N GLN A 197 -1.56 27.01 -2.93
CA GLN A 197 -2.53 26.86 -1.85
C GLN A 197 -2.63 28.13 -0.99
N LYS A 198 -3.81 28.36 -0.40
CA LYS A 198 -4.07 29.50 0.49
C LYS A 198 -3.24 29.40 1.77
N TYR A 199 -3.00 28.19 2.28
CA TYR A 199 -2.29 27.97 3.53
C TYR A 199 -0.78 27.82 3.28
N ILE A 200 0.00 28.52 4.10
CA ILE A 200 1.46 28.52 4.00
C ILE A 200 1.99 27.11 4.28
N GLY A 201 2.86 26.61 3.39
CA GLY A 201 3.51 25.31 3.54
C GLY A 201 2.70 24.12 3.03
N GLU A 202 1.42 24.30 2.69
CA GLU A 202 0.57 23.23 2.15
C GLU A 202 1.05 22.80 0.75
N GLY A 203 1.36 23.76 -0.13
CA GLY A 203 1.93 23.45 -1.46
C GLY A 203 3.25 22.68 -1.38
N SER A 204 4.17 23.07 -0.48
CA SER A 204 5.44 22.36 -0.27
C SER A 204 5.22 20.94 0.26
N ARG A 205 4.24 20.74 1.13
CA ARG A 205 3.85 19.42 1.62
C ARG A 205 3.29 18.55 0.49
N MET A 206 2.41 19.08 -0.35
CA MET A 206 1.85 18.37 -1.51
C MET A 206 2.95 17.91 -2.47
N VAL A 207 3.92 18.77 -2.80
CA VAL A 207 5.06 18.39 -3.67
C VAL A 207 5.83 17.22 -3.06
N ARG A 208 6.11 17.27 -1.75
CA ARG A 208 6.83 16.19 -1.06
C ARG A 208 6.04 14.88 -1.09
N GLU A 209 4.74 14.93 -0.81
CA GLU A 209 3.86 13.75 -0.85
C GLU A 209 3.77 13.16 -2.26
N LEU A 210 3.74 13.99 -3.30
CA LEU A 210 3.74 13.54 -4.69
C LEU A 210 4.99 12.74 -5.06
N PHE A 211 6.17 13.19 -4.62
CA PHE A 211 7.41 12.44 -4.80
C PHE A 211 7.49 11.16 -3.96
N VAL A 212 6.87 11.14 -2.77
CA VAL A 212 6.76 9.92 -1.96
C VAL A 212 5.90 8.88 -2.67
N MET A 213 4.71 9.28 -3.14
CA MET A 213 3.82 8.44 -3.93
C MET A 213 4.53 7.89 -5.17
N ALA A 214 5.23 8.76 -5.92
CA ALA A 214 5.95 8.33 -7.12
C ALA A 214 6.98 7.23 -6.83
N ARG A 215 7.74 7.33 -5.73
CA ARG A 215 8.71 6.31 -5.32
C ARG A 215 8.05 5.01 -4.88
N GLU A 216 6.95 5.08 -4.14
CA GLU A 216 6.21 3.88 -3.71
C GLU A 216 5.73 3.05 -4.93
N ARG A 217 5.28 3.71 -6.00
CA ARG A 217 4.82 3.02 -7.22
C ARG A 217 5.91 2.37 -8.04
N VAL A 218 7.09 2.98 -8.11
CA VAL A 218 8.25 2.37 -8.79
C VAL A 218 8.62 1.05 -8.11
N HIS A 219 8.48 0.95 -6.79
CA HIS A 219 8.78 -0.27 -6.04
C HIS A 219 7.74 -1.39 -6.26
N ASP A 220 6.45 -1.04 -6.40
CA ASP A 220 5.40 -2.01 -6.72
C ASP A 220 5.56 -2.59 -8.14
N GLN A 221 5.96 -1.77 -9.11
CA GLN A 221 6.12 -2.21 -10.50
C GLN A 221 7.33 -3.12 -10.72
N THR A 222 8.40 -3.00 -9.92
CA THR A 222 9.58 -3.89 -10.02
C THR A 222 9.33 -5.29 -9.46
N HIS A 223 8.45 -5.45 -8.47
CA HIS A 223 8.11 -6.76 -7.91
C HIS A 223 7.16 -7.59 -8.78
N GLY A 224 6.46 -6.96 -9.74
CA GLY A 224 5.63 -7.64 -10.73
C GLY A 224 6.40 -8.13 -11.97
N ARG A 225 7.72 -7.95 -12.02
CA ARG A 225 8.59 -8.32 -13.17
C ARG A 225 9.66 -9.38 -12.83
N ALA A 226 9.43 -10.18 -11.79
CA ALA A 226 10.20 -11.40 -11.51
C ALA A 226 9.40 -12.66 -11.85
#